data_AF-A0A0D8XEH6-F1
#
_entry.id   AF-A0A0D8XEH6-F1
#
_cell.length_a   1.000
_cell.length_b   1.000
_cell.length_c   1.000
_cell.angle_alpha   90.00
_cell.angle_beta   90.00
_cell.angle_gamma   90.00
#
_symmetry.space_group_name_H-M   'P 1'
#
loop_
_entity.id
_entity.type
_entity.pdbx_description
1 polymer ?
#
loop_
_entity_poly.entity_id
_entity_poly.type
_entity_poly.pdbx_seq_one_letter_code
_entity_poly.pdbx_strand_id
1 'polypeptide(L)' 'MGVGMGVAIMIQQAGALVGAPNPTADLASVGAQIRKAKAEGRTVTMVNGALYFDYQLVARIPPHIDIRV' A
#
# COMPACT_ATOMS: atom_id res chain seq x y z
N MET A 1 22.82 21.19 -21.08
CA MET A 1 22.16 20.01 -21.68
C MET A 1 22.58 18.78 -20.88
N GLY A 2 21.78 18.02 -20.14
CA GLY A 2 20.36 18.07 -19.82
C GLY A 2 20.17 17.24 -18.54
N VAL A 3 19.96 17.93 -17.42
CA VAL A 3 19.68 17.34 -16.10
C VAL A 3 18.18 17.02 -16.08
N GLY A 4 17.74 16.07 -16.91
CA GLY A 4 16.31 15.86 -17.18
C GLY A 4 15.83 14.41 -17.16
N MET A 5 16.73 13.43 -17.29
CA MET A 5 16.33 12.03 -17.45
C MET A 5 16.14 11.25 -16.14
N GLY A 6 16.67 11.74 -15.00
CA GLY A 6 16.53 11.05 -13.71
C GLY A 6 15.16 11.20 -13.06
N VAL A 7 14.46 12.32 -13.31
CA VAL A 7 13.16 12.62 -12.67
C VAL A 7 12.02 11.89 -13.38
N ALA A 8 12.13 11.67 -14.69
CA ALA A 8 11.11 10.96 -15.47
C ALA A 8 10.90 9.51 -14.98
N ILE A 9 11.97 8.84 -14.54
CA ILE A 9 11.91 7.43 -14.09
C ILE A 9 11.19 7.30 -12.74
N MET A 10 11.29 8.29 -11.85
CA MET A 10 10.53 8.25 -10.58
C MET A 10 9.03 8.50 -10.78
N ILE A 11 8.64 9.34 -11.75
CA ILE A 11 7.23 9.63 -12.02
C ILE A 11 6.53 8.44 -12.70
N GLN A 12 7.24 7.66 -13.52
CA GLN A 12 6.64 6.48 -14.17
C GLN A 12 6.26 5.36 -13.18
N GLN A 13 6.98 5.21 -12.06
CA GLN A 13 6.56 4.26 -11.02
C GLN A 13 5.33 4.73 -10.25
N ALA A 14 5.15 6.04 -10.06
CA ALA A 14 3.94 6.59 -9.44
C ALA A 14 2.69 6.37 -10.34
N GLY A 15 2.84 6.51 -11.66
CA GLY A 15 1.78 6.24 -12.64
C GLY A 15 1.39 4.75 -12.73
N ALA A 16 2.36 3.85 -12.61
CA ALA A 16 2.12 2.40 -12.65
C ALA A 16 1.26 1.88 -11.47
N LEU A 17 1.19 2.64 -10.36
CA LEU A 17 0.40 2.31 -9.18
C LEU A 17 -1.01 2.94 -9.17
N VAL A 18 -1.31 3.83 -10.12
CA VAL A 18 -2.64 4.48 -10.27
C VAL A 18 -3.55 3.70 -11.21
N GLY A 19 -3.00 2.91 -12.13
CA GLY A 19 -3.76 2.15 -13.13
C GLY A 19 -3.82 0.64 -12.92
N ALA A 20 -3.14 0.09 -11.91
CA ALA A 20 -3.23 -1.34 -11.62
C ALA A 20 -4.64 -1.66 -11.09
N PRO A 21 -5.34 -2.67 -11.64
CA PRO A 21 -6.64 -3.09 -11.13
C PRO A 21 -6.48 -3.37 -9.65
N ASN A 22 -7.21 -2.63 -8.81
CA ASN A 22 -7.19 -2.78 -7.37
C ASN A 22 -7.59 -4.24 -7.09
N PRO A 23 -6.67 -5.14 -6.70
CA PRO A 23 -7.13 -6.43 -6.24
C PRO A 23 -7.96 -6.07 -5.01
N THR A 24 -9.28 -6.29 -5.09
CA THR A 24 -10.17 -6.21 -3.94
C THR A 24 -9.60 -7.20 -2.93
N ALA A 25 -8.72 -6.69 -2.06
CA ALA A 25 -8.10 -7.49 -1.04
C ALA A 25 -9.26 -7.97 -0.17
N ASP A 26 -9.46 -9.28 -0.13
CA ASP A 26 -10.46 -9.88 0.73
C ASP A 26 -10.24 -9.36 2.16
N LEU A 27 -11.24 -8.67 2.69
CA LEU A 27 -11.07 -7.84 3.88
C LEU A 27 -10.70 -8.69 5.11
N ALA A 28 -11.22 -9.93 5.15
CA ALA A 28 -10.88 -10.90 6.18
C ALA A 28 -9.39 -11.28 6.12
N SER A 29 -8.84 -11.47 4.91
CA SER A 29 -7.42 -11.73 4.71
C SER A 29 -6.54 -10.56 5.15
N VAL A 30 -6.97 -9.31 4.94
CA VAL A 30 -6.24 -8.11 5.38
C VAL A 30 -6.17 -8.03 6.91
N GLY A 31 -7.29 -8.27 7.59
CA GLY A 31 -7.33 -8.29 9.06
C GLY A 31 -6.44 -9.39 9.66
N ALA A 32 -6.39 -10.57 9.04
CA ALA A 32 -5.47 -11.64 9.45
C ALA A 32 -3.99 -11.23 9.27
N GLN A 33 -3.66 -10.61 8.14
CA GLN A 33 -2.32 -10.12 7.84
C GLN A 33 -1.86 -9.02 8.82
N ILE A 34 -2.74 -8.08 9.16
CA ILE A 34 -2.45 -7.03 10.15
C ILE A 34 -2.16 -7.65 11.52
N ARG A 35 -3.00 -8.59 11.98
CA ARG A 35 -2.80 -9.26 13.28
C ARG A 35 -1.49 -10.03 13.33
N LYS A 36 -1.16 -10.76 12.26
CA LYS A 36 0.12 -11.46 12.13
C LYS A 36 1.30 -10.49 12.16
N ALA A 37 1.27 -9.43 11.35
CA ALA A 37 2.34 -8.44 11.32
C ALA A 37 2.57 -7.78 12.69
N LYS A 38 1.49 -7.44 13.40
CA LYS A 38 1.57 -6.92 14.78
C LYS A 38 2.16 -7.93 15.76
N ALA A 39 1.76 -9.21 15.67
CA ALA A 39 2.30 -10.27 16.52
C ALA A 39 3.80 -10.53 16.27
N GLU A 40 4.27 -10.30 15.04
CA GLU A 40 5.67 -10.36 14.64
C GLU A 40 6.47 -9.10 15.03
N GLY A 41 5.84 -8.09 15.63
CA GLY A 41 6.48 -6.82 15.99
C GLY A 41 6.79 -5.90 14.80
N ARG A 42 6.16 -6.15 13.65
CA ARG A 42 6.35 -5.36 12.43
C ARG A 42 5.61 -4.02 12.52
N THR A 43 6.13 -3.01 11.83
CA THR A 43 5.51 -1.69 11.79
C THR A 43 4.32 -1.72 10.83
N VAL A 44 3.11 -1.51 11.34
CA VAL A 44 1.89 -1.39 10.53
C VAL A 44 1.49 0.07 10.44
N THR A 45 1.42 0.61 9.22
CA THR A 45 1.09 2.02 8.97
C THR A 45 -0.01 2.13 7.93
N MET A 46 -0.99 3.00 8.15
CA MET A 46 -2.02 3.31 7.17
C MET A 46 -1.98 4.80 6.81
N VAL A 47 -1.83 5.11 5.52
CA VAL A 47 -1.76 6.48 5.00
C VAL A 47 -2.59 6.57 3.73
N ASN A 48 -3.55 7.49 3.69
CA ASN A 48 -4.41 7.73 2.52
C ASN A 48 -5.08 6.46 1.96
N GLY A 49 -5.54 5.56 2.84
CA GLY A 49 -6.15 4.28 2.46
C GLY A 49 -5.15 3.22 1.99
N ALA A 50 -3.85 3.51 1.94
CA ALA A 50 -2.81 2.51 1.68
C ALA A 50 -2.26 1.94 2.99
N LEU A 51 -2.24 0.62 3.09
CA LEU A 51 -1.72 -0.15 4.21
C LEU A 51 -0.29 -0.59 3.91
N TYR A 52 0.62 -0.29 4.82
CA TYR A 52 2.04 -0.58 4.74
C TYR A 52 2.49 -1.44 5.91
N PHE A 53 3.30 -2.47 5.64
CA PHE A 53 4.07 -3.19 6.65
C PHE A 53 5.56 -2.93 6.42
N ASP A 54 6.26 -2.43 7.44
CA ASP A 54 7.66 -2.01 7.36
C ASP A 54 7.94 -1.16 6.11
N TYR A 55 7.07 -0.19 5.87
CA TYR A 55 7.14 0.75 4.74
C TYR A 55 6.91 0.13 3.35
N GLN A 56 6.54 -1.15 3.26
CA GLN A 56 6.14 -1.81 2.00
C GLN A 56 4.63 -1.81 1.83
N LEU A 57 4.13 -1.44 0.65
CA LEU A 57 2.69 -1.43 0.34
C LEU A 57 2.14 -2.86 0.29
N VAL A 58 1.12 -3.13 1.10
CA VAL A 58 0.48 -4.46 1.21
C VAL A 58 -0.93 -4.46 0.65
N ALA A 59 -1.70 -3.41 0.91
CA ALA A 59 -3.07 -3.31 0.41
C ALA A 59 -3.50 -1.85 0.22
N ARG A 60 -4.50 -1.65 -0.63
CA ARG A 60 -5.26 -0.40 -0.70
C ARG A 60 -6.67 -0.67 -0.23
N ILE A 61 -7.05 0.00 0.85
CA ILE A 61 -8.35 -0.11 1.49
C ILE A 61 -9.28 0.91 0.80
N PRO A 62 -10.36 0.44 0.15
CA PRO A 62 -11.37 1.32 -0.41
C PRO A 62 -11.93 2.29 0.64
N PRO A 63 -12.36 3.50 0.24
CA PRO A 63 -13.06 4.40 1.14
C PRO A 63 -14.32 3.73 1.68
N HIS A 64 -14.75 4.13 2.88
CA HIS A 64 -15.93 3.62 3.59
C HIS A 64 -15.82 2.19 4.14
N ILE A 65 -14.64 1.58 4.07
CA ILE A 65 -14.38 0.28 4.70
C ILE A 65 -13.70 0.47 6.05
N ASP A 66 -14.33 -0.07 7.10
CA ASP A 66 -13.76 -0.14 8.44
C ASP A 66 -13.13 -1.51 8.67
N ILE A 67 -11.83 -1.53 8.96
CA ILE A 67 -11.10 -2.76 9.29
C ILE A 67 -10.93 -2.83 10.80
N ARG A 68 -11.69 -3.73 11.43
CA ARG A 68 -11.57 -4.01 12.87
C ARG A 68 -10.53 -5.11 13.08
N VAL A 69 -9.41 -4.77 13.73
CA VAL A 69 -8.26 -5.67 13.95
C VAL A 69 -7.92 -5.84 15.42
#